data_AF-A0A7K3YAF6-F1
#
_entry.id   AF-A0A7K3YAF6-F1
#
_cell.length_a   1.000
_cell.length_b   1.000
_cell.length_c   1.000
_cell.angle_alpha   90.00
_cell.angle_beta   90.00
_cell.angle_gamma   90.00
#
_symmetry.space_group_name_H-M   'P 1'
#
loop_
_entity.id
_entity.type
_entity.pdbx_description
1 polymer ?
#
loop_
_entity_poly.entity_id
_entity_poly.type
_entity_poly.pdbx_seq_one_letter_code
_entity_poly.pdbx_strand_id
1 'polypeptide(L)'
;MDDRRTINYSRTLGSRELPVYLEDHELLRLCAVIAGDLNVMNLVSDYTGSEEKIDYYSTPLQWFKQPVTHQVSFEDTYTLFKSQIDNFPTYFISLAELHKRRIKYDSILKNQKIPLMEQIVPRCLLEYGMKPSETLASWLVWRKWLYDIDNRAAQETGYLFEPILCNALGGVSYSAKKSPIRRAGDKAKGRQVDCIEGRDAYEFKMRVTIAASGQGRFREELDFARDCHDSGYTPRLLVLDPTPSEKLDDLINEYLQY
;
A
#
# COMPACT_ATOMS: atom_id res chain seq x y z
N MET A 1 -12.73 9.07 13.35
CA MET A 1 -11.89 10.08 12.65
C MET A 1 -12.81 11.22 12.24
N ASP A 2 -12.37 12.48 12.28
CA ASP A 2 -13.18 13.64 11.82
C ASP A 2 -13.38 13.56 10.30
N ASP A 3 -14.60 13.75 9.80
CA ASP A 3 -14.94 13.56 8.37
C ASP A 3 -14.10 14.47 7.47
N ARG A 4 -13.82 15.70 7.91
CA ARG A 4 -12.91 16.61 7.18
C ARG A 4 -11.49 16.07 7.09
N ARG A 5 -11.00 15.40 8.14
CA ARG A 5 -9.66 14.79 8.10
C ARG A 5 -9.63 13.61 7.14
N THR A 6 -10.68 12.79 7.14
CA THR A 6 -10.81 11.66 6.20
C THR A 6 -10.82 12.14 4.75
N ILE A 7 -11.63 13.15 4.43
CA ILE A 7 -11.73 13.74 3.09
C ILE A 7 -10.39 14.34 2.65
N ASN A 8 -9.71 15.07 3.53
CA ASN A 8 -8.40 15.65 3.18
C ASN A 8 -7.33 14.57 2.99
N TYR A 9 -7.38 13.51 3.79
CA TYR A 9 -6.47 12.37 3.66
C TYR A 9 -6.70 11.59 2.36
N SER A 10 -7.95 11.42 1.91
CA SER A 10 -8.26 10.73 0.65
C SER A 10 -7.81 11.51 -0.59
N ARG A 11 -7.58 12.82 -0.50
CA ARG A 11 -7.17 13.66 -1.64
C ARG A 11 -5.69 13.58 -1.98
N THR A 12 -4.82 13.33 -1.02
CA THR A 12 -3.39 13.55 -1.20
C THR A 12 -2.56 12.29 -0.98
N LEU A 13 -1.52 12.11 -1.80
CA LEU A 13 -0.50 11.09 -1.58
C LEU A 13 0.89 11.63 -1.93
N GLY A 14 1.81 11.46 -0.98
CA GLY A 14 3.21 11.88 -1.11
C GLY A 14 3.41 13.38 -0.89
N SER A 15 4.60 13.74 -0.44
CA SER A 15 5.04 15.14 -0.25
C SER A 15 6.30 15.49 -1.04
N ARG A 16 6.93 14.49 -1.68
CA ARG A 16 8.15 14.64 -2.49
C ARG A 16 8.09 13.69 -3.68
N GLU A 17 8.57 14.17 -4.83
CA GLU A 17 8.58 13.54 -6.17
C GLU A 17 7.23 12.93 -6.60
N LEU A 18 6.63 13.51 -7.65
CA LEU A 18 5.38 13.06 -8.26
C LEU A 18 4.21 12.93 -7.24
N PRO A 19 3.84 14.03 -6.53
CA PRO A 19 2.69 14.01 -5.64
C PRO A 19 1.40 13.72 -6.42
N VAL A 20 0.45 13.05 -5.78
CA VAL A 20 -0.88 12.81 -6.33
C VAL A 20 -1.90 13.65 -5.55
N TYR A 21 -2.74 14.35 -6.30
CA TYR A 21 -3.89 15.09 -5.80
C TYR A 21 -5.13 14.62 -6.55
N LEU A 22 -6.16 14.21 -5.79
CA LEU A 22 -7.47 13.85 -6.35
C LEU A 22 -8.43 15.03 -6.28
N GLU A 23 -9.07 15.31 -7.41
CA GLU A 23 -10.14 16.28 -7.51
C GLU A 23 -11.49 15.70 -7.07
N ASP A 24 -12.46 16.57 -6.78
CA ASP A 24 -13.80 16.17 -6.32
C ASP A 24 -14.49 15.21 -7.30
N HIS A 25 -14.31 15.44 -8.60
CA HIS A 25 -14.89 14.59 -9.63
C HIS A 25 -14.29 13.17 -9.62
N GLU A 26 -13.00 13.02 -9.32
CA GLU A 26 -12.35 11.71 -9.13
C GLU A 26 -12.93 11.02 -7.90
N LEU A 27 -13.08 11.73 -6.78
CA LEU A 27 -13.65 11.17 -5.55
C LEU A 27 -15.12 10.75 -5.73
N LEU A 28 -15.93 11.54 -6.44
CA LEU A 28 -17.31 11.19 -6.82
C LEU A 28 -17.34 9.92 -7.67
N ARG A 29 -16.42 9.77 -8.61
CA ARG A 29 -16.31 8.55 -9.41
C ARG A 29 -15.91 7.32 -8.60
N LEU A 30 -15.14 7.49 -7.51
CA LEU A 30 -14.92 6.40 -6.55
C LEU A 30 -16.20 6.04 -5.79
N CYS A 31 -17.05 7.01 -5.44
CA CYS A 31 -18.37 6.73 -4.88
C CYS A 31 -19.25 5.94 -5.87
N ALA A 32 -19.16 6.24 -7.17
CA ALA A 32 -19.87 5.48 -8.20
C ALA A 32 -19.41 4.01 -8.31
N VAL A 33 -18.10 3.76 -8.15
CA VAL A 33 -17.57 2.39 -8.06
C VAL A 33 -18.15 1.66 -6.84
N ILE A 34 -18.12 2.30 -5.67
CA ILE A 34 -18.67 1.72 -4.43
C ILE A 34 -20.17 1.44 -4.58
N ALA A 35 -20.91 2.35 -5.21
CA ALA A 35 -22.33 2.16 -5.48
C ALA A 35 -22.57 0.95 -6.41
N GLY A 36 -21.72 0.75 -7.41
CA GLY A 36 -21.77 -0.41 -8.29
C GLY A 36 -21.42 -1.72 -7.58
N ASP A 37 -20.44 -1.71 -6.68
CA ASP A 37 -20.03 -2.90 -5.92
C ASP A 37 -21.07 -3.31 -4.87
N LEU A 38 -21.77 -2.35 -4.28
CA LEU A 38 -22.81 -2.58 -3.27
C LEU A 38 -24.23 -2.61 -3.84
N ASN A 39 -24.37 -2.52 -5.16
CA ASN A 39 -25.66 -2.56 -5.88
C ASN A 39 -26.66 -1.45 -5.44
N VAL A 40 -26.15 -0.23 -5.24
CA VAL A 40 -26.89 0.99 -4.85
C VAL A 40 -26.69 2.13 -5.85
N MET A 41 -26.64 1.81 -7.14
CA MET A 41 -26.38 2.76 -8.24
C MET A 41 -27.37 3.94 -8.31
N ASN A 42 -28.56 3.78 -7.74
CA ASN A 42 -29.54 4.85 -7.59
C ASN A 42 -29.04 6.05 -6.77
N LEU A 43 -27.98 5.89 -5.96
CA LEU A 43 -27.37 6.99 -5.20
C LEU A 43 -26.44 7.87 -6.05
N VAL A 44 -26.11 7.45 -7.28
CA VAL A 44 -25.10 8.11 -8.14
C VAL A 44 -25.57 8.37 -9.56
N SER A 45 -26.79 7.95 -9.92
CA SER A 45 -27.39 8.13 -11.24
C SER A 45 -27.30 9.59 -11.72
N ASP A 46 -27.47 10.52 -10.78
CA ASP A 46 -27.54 11.96 -11.04
C ASP A 46 -26.25 12.54 -11.62
N TYR A 47 -25.08 11.97 -11.34
CA TYR A 47 -23.79 12.51 -11.82
C TYR A 47 -22.99 11.55 -12.68
N THR A 48 -23.34 10.25 -12.67
CA THR A 48 -22.76 9.25 -13.57
C THR A 48 -23.48 9.21 -14.91
N GLY A 49 -24.77 9.58 -14.96
CA GLY A 49 -25.60 9.50 -16.15
C GLY A 49 -25.93 8.06 -16.59
N SER A 50 -25.65 7.06 -15.74
CA SER A 50 -25.94 5.65 -15.99
C SER A 50 -26.17 4.90 -14.67
N GLU A 51 -27.08 3.92 -14.68
CA GLU A 51 -27.28 2.99 -13.56
C GLU A 51 -26.44 1.72 -13.70
N GLU A 52 -25.61 1.61 -14.74
CA GLU A 52 -24.77 0.45 -14.97
C GLU A 52 -23.65 0.36 -13.94
N LYS A 53 -23.38 -0.86 -13.46
CA LYS A 53 -22.27 -1.14 -12.55
C LYS A 53 -20.94 -0.72 -13.19
N ILE A 54 -20.14 0.04 -12.43
CA ILE A 54 -18.80 0.46 -12.83
C ILE A 54 -17.77 -0.45 -12.12
N ASP A 55 -17.08 -1.28 -12.88
CA ASP A 55 -16.00 -2.14 -12.38
C ASP A 55 -14.67 -1.37 -12.32
N TYR A 56 -14.05 -1.31 -11.14
CA TYR A 56 -12.85 -0.50 -10.92
C TYR A 56 -11.64 -0.90 -11.76
N TYR A 57 -11.42 -2.19 -11.97
CA TYR A 57 -10.22 -2.68 -12.67
C TYR A 57 -10.39 -2.67 -14.18
N SER A 58 -11.62 -2.84 -14.66
CA SER A 58 -11.98 -2.76 -16.07
C SER A 58 -12.13 -1.32 -16.55
N THR A 59 -12.33 -0.37 -15.63
CA THR A 59 -12.45 1.06 -15.95
C THR A 59 -11.06 1.72 -16.14
N PRO A 60 -10.80 2.36 -17.30
CA PRO A 60 -9.54 3.06 -17.52
C PRO A 60 -9.32 4.22 -16.54
N LEU A 61 -8.07 4.44 -16.10
CA LEU A 61 -7.73 5.55 -15.20
C LEU A 61 -8.16 6.93 -15.74
N GLN A 62 -8.23 7.10 -17.06
CA GLN A 62 -8.67 8.35 -17.66
C GLN A 62 -10.15 8.66 -17.43
N TRP A 63 -11.01 7.65 -17.27
CA TRP A 63 -12.41 7.85 -16.96
C TRP A 63 -12.59 8.54 -15.61
N PHE A 64 -11.75 8.20 -14.62
CA PHE A 64 -11.76 8.84 -13.31
C PHE A 64 -11.43 10.34 -13.38
N LYS A 65 -10.58 10.75 -14.32
CA LYS A 65 -10.16 12.14 -14.53
C LYS A 65 -11.13 12.98 -15.35
N GLN A 66 -12.20 12.38 -15.86
CA GLN A 66 -13.21 13.13 -16.61
C GLN A 66 -14.15 13.84 -15.64
N PRO A 67 -14.58 15.08 -15.93
CA PRO A 67 -15.64 15.73 -15.16
C PRO A 67 -16.90 14.86 -15.08
N VAL A 68 -17.62 14.92 -13.97
CA VAL A 68 -18.94 14.27 -13.83
C VAL A 68 -19.99 14.98 -14.69
N THR A 69 -21.04 14.26 -15.09
CA THR A 69 -22.06 14.77 -16.03
C THR A 69 -22.83 15.96 -15.46
N HIS A 70 -23.11 15.92 -14.16
CA HIS A 70 -23.75 17.00 -13.42
C HIS A 70 -22.89 17.38 -12.22
N GLN A 71 -22.71 18.69 -12.00
CA GLN A 71 -21.89 19.19 -10.90
C GLN A 71 -22.62 18.95 -9.58
N VAL A 72 -22.14 17.98 -8.81
CA VAL A 72 -22.60 17.66 -7.46
C VAL A 72 -21.48 17.91 -6.46
N SER A 73 -21.86 18.23 -5.23
CA SER A 73 -20.92 18.40 -4.12
C SER A 73 -20.41 17.03 -3.67
N PHE A 74 -19.09 16.85 -3.65
CA PHE A 74 -18.48 15.64 -3.10
C PHE A 74 -18.77 15.51 -1.60
N GLU A 75 -18.73 16.60 -0.83
CA GLU A 75 -18.96 16.57 0.62
C GLU A 75 -20.39 16.12 0.96
N ASP A 76 -21.38 16.57 0.19
CA ASP A 76 -22.79 16.18 0.36
C ASP A 76 -22.99 14.70 -0.02
N THR A 77 -22.37 14.26 -1.13
CA THR A 77 -22.41 12.86 -1.57
C THR A 77 -21.74 11.94 -0.55
N TYR A 78 -20.60 12.34 0.00
CA TYR A 78 -19.90 11.59 1.04
C TYR A 78 -20.76 11.43 2.30
N THR A 79 -21.43 12.51 2.72
CA THR A 79 -22.33 12.51 3.88
C THR A 79 -23.54 11.61 3.64
N LEU A 80 -24.14 11.67 2.45
CA LEU A 80 -25.23 10.79 2.04
C LEU A 80 -24.80 9.32 2.12
N PHE A 81 -23.69 8.95 1.48
CA PHE A 81 -23.18 7.58 1.48
C PHE A 81 -22.90 7.08 2.90
N LYS A 82 -22.28 7.90 3.74
CA LYS A 82 -22.02 7.56 5.14
C LYS A 82 -23.29 7.26 5.94
N SER A 83 -24.43 7.87 5.59
CA SER A 83 -25.71 7.63 6.26
C SER A 83 -26.49 6.42 5.70
N GLN A 84 -26.19 6.00 4.47
CA GLN A 84 -26.93 4.95 3.75
C GLN A 84 -26.18 3.60 3.72
N ILE A 85 -24.85 3.63 3.84
CA ILE A 85 -24.00 2.46 3.62
C ILE A 85 -23.14 2.20 4.87
N ASP A 86 -23.31 1.01 5.43
CA ASP A 86 -22.52 0.54 6.56
C ASP A 86 -21.03 0.49 6.19
N ASN A 87 -20.19 1.00 7.11
CA ASN A 87 -18.73 1.04 6.94
C ASN A 87 -18.23 1.77 5.67
N PHE A 88 -19.06 2.60 5.03
CA PHE A 88 -18.68 3.36 3.85
C PHE A 88 -17.34 4.12 3.99
N PRO A 89 -17.06 4.84 5.09
CA PRO A 89 -15.79 5.53 5.24
C PRO A 89 -14.57 4.61 5.09
N THR A 90 -14.65 3.38 5.62
CA THR A 90 -13.56 2.40 5.55
C THR A 90 -13.34 1.89 4.12
N TYR A 91 -14.42 1.56 3.41
CA TYR A 91 -14.34 1.20 1.99
C TYR A 91 -13.76 2.37 1.19
N PHE A 92 -14.35 3.56 1.34
CA PHE A 92 -13.95 4.74 0.60
C PHE A 92 -12.47 5.08 0.78
N ILE A 93 -11.96 5.09 2.02
CA ILE A 93 -10.53 5.33 2.28
C ILE A 93 -9.67 4.28 1.60
N SER A 94 -10.05 3.00 1.69
CA SER A 94 -9.26 1.89 1.14
C SER A 94 -9.21 1.96 -0.39
N LEU A 95 -10.35 2.28 -1.03
CA LEU A 95 -10.43 2.47 -2.48
C LEU A 95 -9.70 3.74 -2.93
N ALA A 96 -9.79 4.82 -2.18
CA ALA A 96 -9.07 6.06 -2.47
C ALA A 96 -7.55 5.86 -2.36
N GLU A 97 -7.07 5.12 -1.35
CA GLU A 97 -5.65 4.81 -1.22
C GLU A 97 -5.16 3.94 -2.39
N LEU A 98 -5.92 2.91 -2.78
CA LEU A 98 -5.66 2.14 -4.00
C LEU A 98 -5.58 3.03 -5.24
N HIS A 99 -6.54 3.94 -5.41
CA HIS A 99 -6.59 4.81 -6.58
C HIS A 99 -5.42 5.79 -6.65
N LYS A 100 -5.08 6.44 -5.53
CA LYS A 100 -3.91 7.32 -5.46
C LYS A 100 -2.62 6.57 -5.82
N ARG A 101 -2.45 5.32 -5.34
CA ARG A 101 -1.27 4.50 -5.64
C ARG A 101 -1.20 4.11 -7.11
N ARG A 102 -2.33 3.75 -7.74
CA ARG A 102 -2.38 3.48 -9.19
C ARG A 102 -2.03 4.71 -10.03
N ILE A 103 -2.55 5.89 -9.67
CA ILE A 103 -2.19 7.15 -10.35
C ILE A 103 -0.70 7.47 -10.16
N LYS A 104 -0.18 7.32 -8.94
CA LYS A 104 1.24 7.54 -8.67
C LYS A 104 2.12 6.61 -9.49
N TYR A 105 1.74 5.34 -9.58
CA TYR A 105 2.45 4.35 -10.37
C TYR A 105 2.44 4.69 -11.87
N ASP A 106 1.29 5.07 -12.44
CA ASP A 106 1.19 5.57 -13.83
C ASP A 106 2.10 6.79 -14.06
N SER A 107 2.14 7.73 -13.10
CA SER A 107 3.03 8.89 -13.15
C SER A 107 4.51 8.51 -13.10
N ILE A 108 4.90 7.54 -12.26
CA ILE A 108 6.26 7.00 -12.20
C ILE A 108 6.65 6.42 -13.55
N LEU A 109 5.82 5.56 -14.14
CA LEU A 109 6.10 4.94 -15.44
C LEU A 109 6.29 5.98 -16.55
N LYS A 110 5.51 7.06 -16.55
CA LYS A 110 5.60 8.14 -17.54
C LYS A 110 6.84 9.02 -17.39
N ASN A 111 7.28 9.29 -16.17
CA ASN A 111 8.35 10.24 -15.89
C ASN A 111 9.70 9.59 -15.62
N GLN A 112 9.76 8.25 -15.57
CA GLN A 112 11.00 7.54 -15.32
C GLN A 112 11.94 7.66 -16.51
N LYS A 113 13.10 8.27 -16.25
CA LYS A 113 14.20 8.30 -17.20
C LYS A 113 14.79 6.90 -17.36
N ILE A 114 15.14 6.54 -18.59
CA ILE A 114 15.96 5.35 -18.86
C ILE A 114 17.31 5.55 -18.15
N PRO A 115 17.84 4.53 -17.45
CA PRO A 115 19.12 4.63 -16.76
C PRO A 115 20.24 4.98 -17.76
N LEU A 116 21.15 5.84 -17.33
CA LEU A 116 22.35 6.18 -18.08
C LEU A 116 23.36 5.02 -18.01
N MET A 117 24.16 4.84 -19.06
CA MET A 117 25.17 3.77 -19.12
C MET A 117 26.13 3.80 -17.92
N GLU A 118 26.52 4.98 -17.45
CA GLU A 118 27.38 5.15 -16.27
C GLU A 118 26.79 4.56 -14.97
N GLN A 119 25.46 4.46 -14.85
CA GLN A 119 24.79 3.88 -13.68
C GLN A 119 24.81 2.34 -13.68
N ILE A 120 25.13 1.72 -14.82
CA ILE A 120 25.22 0.26 -14.98
C ILE A 120 26.67 -0.23 -15.16
N VAL A 121 27.60 0.66 -15.53
CA VAL A 121 29.04 0.39 -15.78
C VAL A 121 29.77 -0.29 -14.61
N PRO A 122 29.60 0.10 -13.32
CA PRO A 122 30.33 -0.55 -12.22
C PRO A 122 30.08 -2.05 -12.13
N ARG A 123 28.89 -2.51 -12.56
CA ARG A 123 28.56 -3.93 -12.63
C ARG A 123 29.07 -4.59 -13.90
N CYS A 124 29.15 -3.86 -15.02
CA CYS A 124 29.85 -4.35 -16.21
C CYS A 124 31.26 -4.83 -15.84
N LEU A 125 31.98 -4.11 -14.98
CA LEU A 125 33.34 -4.50 -14.57
C LEU A 125 33.41 -5.88 -13.92
N LEU A 126 32.37 -6.30 -13.19
CA LEU A 126 32.31 -7.62 -12.54
C LEU A 126 31.90 -8.74 -13.51
N GLU A 127 31.13 -8.41 -14.54
CA GLU A 127 30.59 -9.38 -15.50
C GLU A 127 31.33 -9.37 -16.86
N TYR A 128 32.29 -8.45 -17.04
CA TYR A 128 33.08 -8.27 -18.26
C TYR A 128 33.96 -9.51 -18.52
N GLY A 129 33.91 -10.01 -19.76
CA GLY A 129 34.61 -11.24 -20.16
C GLY A 129 33.87 -12.54 -19.83
N MET A 130 32.76 -12.48 -19.08
CA MET A 130 31.92 -13.67 -18.82
C MET A 130 30.86 -13.90 -19.91
N LYS A 131 30.48 -12.85 -20.65
CA LYS A 131 29.53 -12.86 -21.76
C LYS A 131 29.95 -11.86 -22.85
N PRO A 132 29.48 -12.01 -24.11
CA PRO A 132 29.66 -11.00 -25.14
C PRO A 132 29.12 -9.63 -24.70
N SER A 133 29.83 -8.56 -25.06
CA SER A 133 29.56 -7.19 -24.62
C SER A 133 28.15 -6.72 -24.98
N GLU A 134 27.61 -7.15 -26.13
CA GLU A 134 26.26 -6.83 -26.59
C GLU A 134 25.19 -7.48 -25.71
N THR A 135 25.45 -8.72 -25.26
CA THR A 135 24.56 -9.45 -24.34
C THR A 135 24.59 -8.81 -22.96
N LEU A 136 25.79 -8.44 -22.49
CA LEU A 136 25.97 -7.78 -21.21
C LEU A 136 25.26 -6.41 -21.17
N ALA A 137 25.42 -5.60 -22.21
CA ALA A 137 24.73 -4.31 -22.34
C ALA A 137 23.20 -4.48 -22.32
N SER A 138 22.67 -5.43 -23.11
CA SER A 138 21.24 -5.73 -23.14
C SER A 138 20.72 -6.18 -21.77
N TRP A 139 21.38 -7.15 -21.12
CA TRP A 139 20.97 -7.63 -19.81
C TRP A 139 21.00 -6.57 -18.73
N LEU A 140 21.96 -5.64 -18.76
CA LEU A 140 22.04 -4.57 -17.78
C LEU A 140 20.93 -3.54 -17.97
N VAL A 141 20.56 -3.21 -19.22
CA VAL A 141 19.40 -2.35 -19.51
C VAL A 141 18.12 -3.03 -19.04
N TRP A 142 17.87 -4.28 -19.45
CA TRP A 142 16.66 -5.01 -19.07
C TRP A 142 16.58 -5.25 -17.57
N ARG A 143 17.69 -5.64 -16.92
CA ARG A 143 17.69 -5.86 -15.48
C ARG A 143 17.51 -4.55 -14.73
N LYS A 144 18.18 -3.46 -15.07
CA LYS A 144 17.98 -2.19 -14.36
C LYS A 144 16.57 -1.64 -14.57
N TRP A 145 16.03 -1.78 -15.78
CA TRP A 145 14.65 -1.40 -16.11
C TRP A 145 13.63 -2.23 -15.33
N LEU A 146 13.76 -3.56 -15.34
CA LEU A 146 12.94 -4.45 -14.52
C LEU A 146 13.12 -4.18 -13.04
N TYR A 147 14.34 -3.97 -12.55
CA TYR A 147 14.62 -3.73 -11.13
C TYR A 147 14.06 -2.37 -10.66
N ASP A 148 14.07 -1.33 -11.49
CA ASP A 148 13.50 -0.03 -11.12
C ASP A 148 11.97 -0.05 -11.17
N ILE A 149 11.38 -0.76 -12.14
CA ILE A 149 9.93 -1.02 -12.19
C ILE A 149 9.51 -1.86 -10.99
N ASP A 150 10.22 -2.96 -10.73
CA ASP A 150 9.91 -3.95 -9.70
C ASP A 150 10.11 -3.37 -8.30
N ASN A 151 11.20 -2.66 -8.02
CA ASN A 151 11.39 -2.08 -6.68
C ASN A 151 10.41 -0.96 -6.36
N ARG A 152 10.07 -0.09 -7.33
CA ARG A 152 9.12 1.00 -7.10
C ARG A 152 7.68 0.48 -7.06
N ALA A 153 7.34 -0.47 -7.93
CA ALA A 153 6.07 -1.19 -7.84
C ALA A 153 5.97 -1.90 -6.48
N ALA A 154 6.99 -2.65 -6.07
CA ALA A 154 7.04 -3.33 -4.78
C ALA A 154 6.92 -2.36 -3.61
N GLN A 155 7.56 -1.19 -3.68
CA GLN A 155 7.45 -0.15 -2.65
C GLN A 155 6.03 0.43 -2.57
N GLU A 156 5.43 0.82 -3.69
CA GLU A 156 4.05 1.32 -3.70
C GLU A 156 3.03 0.23 -3.30
N THR A 157 3.33 -1.02 -3.64
CA THR A 157 2.52 -2.19 -3.28
C THR A 157 2.59 -2.47 -1.78
N GLY A 158 3.78 -2.43 -1.16
CA GLY A 158 3.93 -2.56 0.29
C GLY A 158 3.14 -1.49 1.04
N TYR A 159 3.26 -0.22 0.63
CA TYR A 159 2.51 0.88 1.23
C TYR A 159 0.99 0.83 0.98
N LEU A 160 0.54 0.09 -0.03
CA LEU A 160 -0.88 -0.07 -0.34
C LEU A 160 -1.54 -1.10 0.58
N PHE A 161 -0.90 -2.25 0.79
CA PHE A 161 -1.52 -3.34 1.53
C PHE A 161 -1.67 -3.06 3.02
N GLU A 162 -0.67 -2.44 3.65
CA GLU A 162 -0.70 -2.14 5.08
C GLU A 162 -1.98 -1.39 5.53
N PRO A 163 -2.35 -0.24 4.94
CA PRO A 163 -3.57 0.47 5.34
C PRO A 163 -4.84 -0.30 5.01
N ILE A 164 -4.88 -1.04 3.89
CA ILE A 164 -6.06 -1.83 3.50
C ILE A 164 -6.29 -2.99 4.48
N LEU A 165 -5.23 -3.74 4.83
CA LEU A 165 -5.31 -4.83 5.79
C LEU A 165 -5.65 -4.33 7.18
N CYS A 166 -5.04 -3.23 7.63
CA CYS A 166 -5.35 -2.60 8.92
C CYS A 166 -6.83 -2.20 8.99
N ASN A 167 -7.35 -1.56 7.95
CA ASN A 167 -8.76 -1.18 7.87
C ASN A 167 -9.70 -2.39 7.81
N ALA A 168 -9.35 -3.44 7.07
CA ALA A 168 -10.14 -4.66 6.96
C ALA A 168 -10.22 -5.43 8.29
N LEU A 169 -9.15 -5.41 9.09
CA LEU A 169 -9.14 -5.95 10.45
C LEU A 169 -9.88 -5.05 11.46
N GLY A 170 -10.18 -3.80 11.11
CA GLY A 170 -10.75 -2.81 12.03
C GLY A 170 -9.75 -2.27 13.07
N GLY A 171 -8.45 -2.47 12.82
CA GLY A 171 -7.39 -2.07 13.75
C GLY A 171 -6.80 -0.70 13.47
N VAL A 172 -5.73 -0.38 14.19
CA VAL A 172 -5.02 0.91 14.10
C VAL A 172 -3.52 0.68 13.94
N SER A 173 -2.91 1.35 12.95
CA SER A 173 -1.46 1.33 12.75
C SER A 173 -0.75 2.36 13.65
N TYR A 174 0.45 2.00 14.13
CA TYR A 174 1.22 2.86 15.02
C TYR A 174 2.66 3.02 14.55
N SER A 175 3.09 4.29 14.43
CA SER A 175 4.52 4.59 14.31
C SER A 175 5.26 4.30 15.60
N ALA A 176 6.56 3.99 15.51
CA ALA A 176 7.40 3.68 16.67
C ALA A 176 7.28 4.71 17.82
N LYS A 177 7.17 6.00 17.51
CA LYS A 177 7.06 7.05 18.54
C LYS A 177 5.75 7.02 19.32
N LYS A 178 4.64 6.63 18.69
CA LYS A 178 3.29 6.65 19.27
C LYS A 178 2.76 5.28 19.67
N SER A 179 3.48 4.23 19.30
CA SER A 179 3.07 2.84 19.58
C SER A 179 2.90 2.58 21.07
N PRO A 180 1.93 1.76 21.48
CA PRO A 180 1.88 1.24 22.84
C PRO A 180 2.92 0.14 23.09
N ILE A 181 3.43 -0.50 22.03
CA ILE A 181 4.42 -1.59 22.10
C ILE A 181 5.83 -0.99 22.22
N ARG A 182 6.62 -1.53 23.15
CA ARG A 182 7.99 -1.11 23.45
C ARG A 182 8.99 -2.19 23.09
N ARG A 183 10.19 -1.78 22.67
CA ARG A 183 11.28 -2.71 22.39
C ARG A 183 11.76 -3.34 23.70
N ALA A 184 11.90 -4.66 23.75
CA ALA A 184 12.34 -5.40 24.94
C ALA A 184 13.72 -4.94 25.42
N GLY A 185 14.64 -4.66 24.49
CA GLY A 185 15.99 -4.18 24.79
C GLY A 185 16.08 -2.71 25.24
N ASP A 186 15.03 -1.90 25.00
CA ASP A 186 14.99 -0.49 25.40
C ASP A 186 13.53 -0.01 25.50
N LYS A 187 12.97 -0.08 26.72
CA LYS A 187 11.57 0.29 26.98
C LYS A 187 11.26 1.77 26.74
N ALA A 188 12.26 2.63 26.57
CA ALA A 188 12.04 4.02 26.18
C ALA A 188 11.75 4.18 24.68
N LYS A 189 12.03 3.15 23.86
CA LYS A 189 11.78 3.15 22.42
C LYS A 189 10.56 2.32 22.09
N GLY A 190 9.63 2.91 21.35
CA GLY A 190 8.49 2.17 20.82
C GLY A 190 8.82 1.37 19.56
N ARG A 191 7.97 0.39 19.29
CA ARG A 191 8.02 -0.49 18.12
C ARG A 191 7.01 -0.01 17.08
N GLN A 192 7.40 0.10 15.81
CA GLN A 192 6.41 0.32 14.76
C GLN A 192 5.57 -0.94 14.62
N VAL A 193 4.25 -0.79 14.51
CA VAL A 193 3.29 -1.89 14.42
C VAL A 193 2.35 -1.59 13.26
N ASP A 194 2.17 -2.59 12.40
CA ASP A 194 1.39 -2.42 11.18
C ASP A 194 -0.10 -2.32 11.49
N CYS A 195 -0.58 -3.09 12.47
CA CYS A 195 -1.96 -3.01 12.95
C CYS A 195 -2.10 -3.54 14.38
N ILE A 196 -2.90 -2.87 15.21
CA ILE A 196 -3.38 -3.38 16.50
C ILE A 196 -4.91 -3.42 16.47
N GLU A 197 -5.47 -4.59 16.73
CA GLU A 197 -6.90 -4.81 16.97
C GLU A 197 -7.03 -5.45 18.36
N GLY A 198 -7.76 -4.80 19.27
CA GLY A 198 -7.87 -5.27 20.66
C GLY A 198 -6.52 -5.51 21.34
N ARG A 199 -6.17 -6.78 21.53
CA ARG A 199 -4.88 -7.24 22.09
C ARG A 199 -3.98 -7.91 21.06
N ASP A 200 -4.46 -8.12 19.84
CA ASP A 200 -3.67 -8.70 18.76
C ASP A 200 -2.85 -7.61 18.07
N ALA A 201 -1.54 -7.82 17.97
CA ALA A 201 -0.60 -6.93 17.30
C ALA A 201 -0.03 -7.63 16.06
N TYR A 202 -0.37 -7.09 14.89
CA TYR A 202 -0.05 -7.69 13.60
C TYR A 202 1.24 -7.11 13.01
N GLU A 203 2.08 -8.00 12.49
CA GLU A 203 3.11 -7.69 11.48
C GLU A 203 2.64 -8.26 10.15
N PHE A 204 2.61 -7.42 9.11
CA PHE A 204 2.19 -7.80 7.77
C PHE A 204 3.41 -8.08 6.90
N LYS A 205 3.38 -9.21 6.19
CA LYS A 205 4.39 -9.56 5.18
C LYS A 205 3.69 -9.92 3.88
N MET A 206 4.12 -9.30 2.79
CA MET A 206 3.75 -9.79 1.46
C MET A 206 4.35 -11.17 1.20
N ARG A 207 5.67 -11.30 1.43
CA ARG A 207 6.43 -12.54 1.31
C ARG A 207 7.65 -12.48 2.22
N VAL A 208 8.01 -13.59 2.85
CA VAL A 208 9.27 -13.71 3.58
C VAL A 208 10.37 -14.10 2.58
N THR A 209 11.34 -13.22 2.40
CA THR A 209 12.47 -13.44 1.48
C THR A 209 13.79 -13.09 2.15
N ILE A 210 14.89 -13.61 1.62
CA ILE A 210 16.23 -13.21 2.02
C ILE A 210 16.51 -11.83 1.41
N ALA A 211 16.32 -10.77 2.19
CA ALA A 211 16.81 -9.45 1.77
C ALA A 211 18.36 -9.48 1.76
N ALA A 212 18.97 -8.92 0.72
CA ALA A 212 20.44 -8.80 0.62
C ALA A 212 21.07 -7.99 1.78
N SER A 213 20.26 -7.26 2.55
CA SER A 213 20.67 -6.43 3.69
C SER A 213 20.57 -7.18 5.04
N GLY A 214 21.40 -8.20 5.26
CA GLY A 214 21.94 -8.59 6.58
C GLY A 214 21.04 -9.24 7.66
N GLN A 215 21.67 -10.07 8.50
CA GLN A 215 21.09 -10.74 9.69
C GLN A 215 20.38 -9.80 10.67
N GLY A 216 20.77 -8.52 10.75
CA GLY A 216 20.19 -7.57 11.71
C GLY A 216 18.72 -7.26 11.46
N ARG A 217 18.29 -7.22 10.19
CA ARG A 217 16.90 -6.95 9.81
C ARG A 217 15.99 -8.12 10.18
N PHE A 218 16.46 -9.33 9.97
CA PHE A 218 15.75 -10.54 10.35
C PHE A 218 15.61 -10.70 11.88
N ARG A 219 16.64 -10.31 12.62
CA ARG A 219 16.55 -10.29 14.10
C ARG A 219 15.50 -9.32 14.59
N GLU A 220 15.37 -8.14 13.98
CA GLU A 220 14.30 -7.21 14.34
C GLU A 220 12.91 -7.81 14.12
N GLU A 221 12.70 -8.60 13.06
CA GLU A 221 11.43 -9.30 12.78
C GLU A 221 11.13 -10.37 13.85
N LEU A 222 12.13 -11.15 14.26
CA LEU A 222 11.98 -12.10 15.38
C LEU A 222 11.68 -11.39 16.71
N ASP A 223 12.41 -10.31 17.01
CA ASP A 223 12.24 -9.53 18.24
C ASP A 223 10.82 -8.92 18.35
N PHE A 224 10.08 -8.76 17.24
CA PHE A 224 8.71 -8.24 17.27
C PHE A 224 7.78 -9.07 18.15
N ALA A 225 7.86 -10.40 18.07
CA ALA A 225 6.97 -11.29 18.82
C ALA A 225 7.15 -11.08 20.34
N ARG A 226 8.41 -11.04 20.78
CA ARG A 226 8.80 -10.73 22.15
C ARG A 226 8.39 -9.32 22.57
N ASP A 227 8.64 -8.31 21.73
CA ASP A 227 8.28 -6.91 21.98
C ASP A 227 6.77 -6.77 22.27
N CYS A 228 5.93 -7.47 21.49
CA CYS A 228 4.48 -7.51 21.67
C CYS A 228 4.09 -8.15 23.01
N HIS A 229 4.62 -9.35 23.28
CA HIS A 229 4.32 -10.10 24.49
C HIS A 229 4.70 -9.33 25.76
N ASP A 230 5.92 -8.78 25.82
CA ASP A 230 6.42 -7.98 26.94
C ASP A 230 5.60 -6.70 27.16
N SER A 231 4.94 -6.22 26.11
CA SER A 231 4.04 -5.07 26.15
C SER A 231 2.58 -5.45 26.44
N GLY A 232 2.28 -6.73 26.65
CA GLY A 232 0.94 -7.25 26.95
C GLY A 232 0.02 -7.36 25.73
N TYR A 233 0.59 -7.65 24.56
CA TYR A 233 -0.11 -7.91 23.30
C TYR A 233 0.23 -9.31 22.77
N THR A 234 -0.69 -9.91 22.02
CA THR A 234 -0.49 -11.19 21.34
C THR A 234 0.06 -10.93 19.94
N PRO A 235 1.26 -11.41 19.60
CA PRO A 235 1.84 -11.19 18.28
C PRO A 235 1.12 -12.03 17.22
N ARG A 236 0.83 -11.42 16.06
CA ARG A 236 0.22 -12.06 14.90
C ARG A 236 1.04 -11.80 13.65
N LEU A 237 1.48 -12.87 12.99
CA LEU A 237 2.14 -12.77 11.71
C LEU A 237 1.12 -13.05 10.59
N LEU A 238 0.88 -12.08 9.72
CA LEU A 238 0.04 -12.26 8.54
C LEU A 238 0.93 -12.23 7.29
N VAL A 239 1.02 -13.39 6.62
CA VAL A 239 1.82 -13.55 5.39
C VAL A 239 0.90 -13.81 4.21
N LEU A 240 0.95 -12.95 3.19
CA LEU A 240 0.09 -13.07 2.00
C LEU A 240 0.57 -14.14 1.03
N ASP A 241 1.89 -14.29 0.84
CA ASP A 241 2.53 -15.37 0.09
C ASP A 241 3.20 -16.35 1.07
N PRO A 242 2.55 -17.49 1.38
CA PRO A 242 3.07 -18.48 2.30
C PRO A 242 4.06 -19.45 1.64
N THR A 243 4.70 -19.07 0.52
CA THR A 243 5.73 -19.90 -0.12
C THR A 243 6.76 -20.36 0.92
N PRO A 244 6.97 -21.68 1.11
CA PRO A 244 7.82 -22.20 2.17
C PRO A 244 9.26 -21.67 2.10
N SER A 245 9.82 -21.33 3.26
CA SER A 245 11.24 -21.00 3.41
C SER A 245 11.67 -21.18 4.87
N GLU A 246 12.94 -21.53 5.10
CA GLU A 246 13.50 -21.68 6.45
C GLU A 246 13.28 -20.42 7.31
N LYS A 247 13.32 -19.23 6.70
CA LYS A 247 13.08 -17.95 7.37
C LYS A 247 11.63 -17.75 7.79
N LEU A 248 10.69 -18.25 7.00
CA LEU A 248 9.28 -18.26 7.38
C LEU A 248 9.04 -19.23 8.53
N ASP A 249 9.68 -20.41 8.49
CA ASP A 249 9.61 -21.39 9.58
C ASP A 249 10.16 -20.84 10.89
N ASP A 250 11.33 -20.17 10.84
CA ASP A 250 11.92 -19.46 11.98
C ASP A 250 10.94 -18.43 12.59
N LEU A 251 10.30 -17.60 11.76
CA LEU A 251 9.33 -16.60 12.21
C LEU A 251 8.08 -17.23 12.81
N ILE A 252 7.53 -18.26 12.16
CA ILE A 252 6.36 -18.98 12.69
C ILE A 252 6.70 -19.56 14.07
N ASN A 253 7.85 -20.22 14.21
CA ASN A 253 8.27 -20.81 15.47
C ASN A 253 8.48 -19.77 16.57
N GLU A 254 9.00 -18.58 16.25
CA GLU A 254 9.14 -17.51 17.25
C GLU A 254 7.78 -16.93 17.68
N TYR A 255 6.88 -16.68 16.72
CA TYR A 255 5.55 -16.14 17.03
C TYR A 255 4.70 -17.12 17.84
N LEU A 256 4.84 -18.43 17.61
CA LEU A 256 4.11 -19.47 18.37
C LEU A 256 4.59 -19.62 19.83
N GLN A 257 5.74 -19.04 20.21
CA GLN A 257 6.22 -19.07 21.59
C GLN A 257 5.49 -18.09 22.53
N TYR A 258 4.77 -17.10 21.98
CA TYR A 258 4.21 -15.97 22.72
C TYR A 258 2.70 -15.81 22.54
#